data_AF-A0A6B3G3F5-F1
#
_entry.id   AF-A0A6B3G3F5-F1
#
_cell.length_a   1.000
_cell.length_b   1.000
_cell.length_c   1.000
_cell.angle_alpha   90.00
_cell.angle_beta   90.00
_cell.angle_gamma   90.00
#
_symmetry.space_group_name_H-M   'P 1'
#
loop_
_entity.id
_entity.type
_entity.pdbx_description
1 polymer ?
#
loop_
_entity_poly.entity_id
_entity_poly.type
_entity_poly.pdbx_seq_one_letter_code
_entity_poly.pdbx_strand_id
1 'polypeptide(L)'
;RPRPAHMTSSFFPWHRQYLLEFEKALQRVDAGVSVPYWDWTQDNRPTSSLWAEDFLGGNGRPGDRRVTTGPFAYAAGNWSVGRGVTDEHYLTRNFGRPGSDPVSLPT
;
A
#
# COMPACT_ATOMS: atom_id res chain seq x y z
N ARG A 1 -18.09 -7.07 -18.94
CA ARG A 1 -18.56 -6.95 -17.52
C ARG A 1 -18.14 -5.59 -17.00
N PRO A 2 -19.00 -4.80 -16.35
CA PRO A 2 -18.59 -3.53 -15.78
C PRO A 2 -17.47 -3.75 -14.76
N ARG A 3 -16.53 -2.80 -14.66
CA ARG A 3 -15.49 -2.75 -13.63
C ARG A 3 -16.02 -1.83 -12.52
N PRO A 4 -16.83 -2.34 -11.57
CA PRO A 4 -17.57 -1.49 -10.63
C PRO A 4 -16.65 -0.68 -9.71
N ALA A 5 -15.41 -1.14 -9.52
CA ALA A 5 -14.44 -0.51 -8.64
C ALA A 5 -13.78 0.74 -9.22
N HIS A 6 -13.64 0.87 -10.54
CA HIS A 6 -12.77 1.90 -11.16
C HIS A 6 -13.41 2.52 -12.40
N MET A 7 -13.10 3.79 -12.67
CA MET A 7 -13.54 4.54 -13.86
C MET A 7 -15.07 4.57 -14.06
N THR A 8 -15.82 4.55 -12.95
CA THR A 8 -17.29 4.59 -12.92
C THR A 8 -17.76 5.41 -11.71
N SER A 9 -19.03 5.80 -11.69
CA SER A 9 -19.63 6.54 -10.56
C SER A 9 -19.64 5.75 -9.25
N SER A 10 -19.54 4.41 -9.31
CA SER A 10 -19.45 3.56 -8.13
C SER A 10 -18.06 3.52 -7.48
N PHE A 11 -17.06 4.23 -8.01
CA PHE A 11 -15.68 4.25 -7.50
C PHE A 11 -15.61 4.47 -5.97
N PHE A 12 -16.19 5.56 -5.48
CA PHE A 12 -16.17 5.90 -4.06
C PHE A 12 -16.96 4.93 -3.17
N PRO A 13 -18.25 4.63 -3.45
CA PRO A 13 -18.99 3.70 -2.60
C PRO A 13 -18.43 2.28 -2.64
N TRP A 14 -17.87 1.82 -3.77
CA TRP A 14 -17.25 0.50 -3.86
C TRP A 14 -16.03 0.38 -2.95
N HIS A 15 -15.10 1.36 -2.99
CA HIS A 15 -13.91 1.35 -2.13
C HIS A 15 -14.26 1.56 -0.65
N ARG A 16 -15.29 2.37 -0.33
CA ARG A 16 -15.79 2.48 1.04
C ARG A 16 -16.27 1.13 1.58
N GLN A 17 -17.07 0.40 0.80
CA GLN A 17 -17.53 -0.93 1.21
C GLN A 17 -16.37 -1.91 1.35
N TYR A 18 -15.38 -1.87 0.45
CA TYR A 18 -14.17 -2.67 0.55
C TYR A 18 -13.42 -2.43 1.88
N LEU A 19 -13.18 -1.16 2.23
CA LEU A 19 -12.50 -0.81 3.48
C LEU A 19 -13.31 -1.20 4.72
N LEU A 20 -14.64 -1.06 4.69
CA LEU A 20 -15.51 -1.49 5.80
C LEU A 20 -15.43 -3.00 6.04
N GLU A 21 -15.43 -3.81 4.99
CA GLU A 21 -15.28 -5.26 5.14
C GLU A 21 -13.86 -5.65 5.59
N PHE A 22 -12.84 -4.92 5.14
CA PHE A 22 -11.46 -5.10 5.61
C PHE A 22 -11.31 -4.76 7.11
N GLU A 23 -11.85 -3.62 7.55
CA GLU A 23 -11.83 -3.22 8.97
C GLU A 23 -12.57 -4.23 9.85
N LYS A 24 -13.76 -4.67 9.45
CA LYS A 24 -14.50 -5.72 10.16
C LYS A 24 -13.70 -7.01 10.28
N ALA A 25 -12.92 -7.38 9.25
CA ALA A 25 -12.07 -8.56 9.29
C ALA A 25 -10.90 -8.40 10.29
N LEU A 26 -10.28 -7.21 10.34
CA LEU A 26 -9.27 -6.87 11.36
C LEU A 26 -9.85 -6.93 12.77
N GLN A 27 -11.05 -6.35 12.97
CA GLN A 27 -11.74 -6.32 14.27
C GLN A 27 -12.16 -7.70 14.80
N ARG A 28 -12.26 -8.71 13.94
CA ARG A 28 -12.45 -10.11 14.37
C ARG A 28 -11.19 -10.71 14.99
N VAL A 29 -10.01 -10.17 14.68
CA VAL A 29 -8.73 -10.56 15.27
C VAL A 29 -8.46 -9.72 16.52
N ASP A 30 -8.62 -8.40 16.42
CA ASP A 30 -8.49 -7.46 17.54
C ASP A 30 -9.50 -6.32 17.39
N ALA A 31 -10.48 -6.28 18.30
CA ALA A 31 -11.55 -5.29 18.29
C ALA A 31 -11.08 -3.84 18.52
N GLY A 32 -9.86 -3.63 19.03
CA GLY A 32 -9.27 -2.31 19.22
C GLY A 32 -8.68 -1.69 17.94
N VAL A 33 -8.57 -2.46 16.85
CA VAL A 33 -7.95 -2.00 15.61
C VAL A 33 -8.98 -1.33 14.69
N SER A 34 -8.57 -0.21 14.08
CA SER A 34 -9.25 0.44 12.97
C SER A 34 -8.31 0.61 11.77
N VAL A 35 -8.85 0.91 10.59
CA VAL A 35 -8.02 1.18 9.41
C VAL A 35 -7.54 2.63 9.44
N PRO A 36 -6.23 2.90 9.60
CA PRO A 36 -5.73 4.27 9.56
C PRO A 36 -5.78 4.82 8.13
N TYR A 37 -5.79 6.14 8.00
CA TYR A 37 -5.63 6.82 6.72
C TYR A 37 -4.23 7.42 6.60
N TRP A 38 -3.72 7.48 5.37
CA TRP A 38 -2.48 8.20 5.04
C TRP A 38 -2.85 9.53 4.39
N ASP A 39 -2.58 10.63 5.10
CA ASP A 39 -2.64 11.97 4.50
C ASP A 39 -1.37 12.25 3.68
N TRP A 40 -1.37 11.77 2.45
CA TRP A 40 -0.27 11.96 1.51
C TRP A 40 -0.11 13.41 1.04
N THR A 41 -0.97 14.35 1.42
CA THR A 41 -0.74 15.78 1.15
C THR A 41 0.28 16.37 2.14
N GLN A 42 0.36 15.78 3.34
CA GLN A 42 1.31 16.16 4.40
C GLN A 42 2.49 15.18 4.49
N ASP A 43 2.21 13.88 4.56
CA ASP A 43 3.20 12.80 4.68
C ASP A 43 3.64 12.29 3.31
N ASN A 44 4.29 13.15 2.52
CA ASN A 44 4.65 12.87 1.12
C ASN A 44 6.13 12.53 0.89
N ARG A 45 6.91 12.35 1.96
CA ARG A 45 8.35 12.10 1.87
C ARG A 45 8.69 10.63 2.16
N PRO A 46 9.74 10.06 1.51
CA PRO A 46 10.26 8.74 1.85
C PRO A 46 10.72 8.60 3.31
N THR A 47 10.96 9.72 4.00
CA THR A 47 11.37 9.78 5.40
C THR A 47 10.19 9.87 6.39
N SER A 48 8.94 9.82 5.92
CA SER A 48 7.77 9.80 6.82
C SER A 48 7.79 8.56 7.71
N SER A 49 7.28 8.68 8.94
CA SER A 49 7.15 7.58 9.90
C SER A 49 6.28 6.44 9.37
N LEU A 50 5.43 6.70 8.37
CA LEU A 50 4.68 5.69 7.62
C LEU A 50 5.59 4.55 7.12
N TRP A 51 6.82 4.88 6.73
CA TRP A 51 7.79 3.96 6.12
C TRP A 51 8.82 3.39 7.11
N ALA A 52 8.62 3.62 8.41
CA ALA A 52 9.47 3.04 9.45
C ALA A 52 9.39 1.50 9.46
N GLU A 53 10.43 0.87 9.98
CA GLU A 53 10.55 -0.60 10.00
C GLU A 53 9.51 -1.27 10.92
N ASP A 54 9.01 -0.56 11.92
CA ASP A 54 7.95 -1.02 12.82
C ASP A 54 6.54 -0.80 12.26
N PHE A 55 6.40 -0.19 11.07
CA PHE A 55 5.11 0.02 10.41
C PHE A 55 5.05 -0.56 8.99
N LEU A 56 5.01 0.24 7.92
CA LEU A 56 4.88 -0.30 6.55
C LEU A 56 6.21 -0.75 5.93
N GLY A 57 7.35 -0.42 6.53
CA GLY A 57 8.67 -0.60 5.94
C GLY A 57 8.98 0.37 4.80
N GLY A 58 10.26 0.50 4.46
CA GLY A 58 10.78 1.45 3.50
C GLY A 58 10.55 1.13 2.02
N ASN A 59 11.34 1.83 1.18
CA ASN A 59 11.34 1.67 -0.26
C ASN A 59 11.98 0.33 -0.70
N GLY A 60 11.82 -0.02 -1.98
CA GLY A 60 12.51 -1.15 -2.58
C GLY A 60 14.00 -0.89 -2.79
N ARG A 61 14.83 -1.92 -2.65
CA ARG A 61 16.26 -1.83 -2.96
C ARG A 61 16.49 -1.58 -4.46
N PRO A 62 17.60 -0.93 -4.85
CA PRO A 62 17.97 -0.80 -6.26
C PRO A 62 18.07 -2.14 -6.98
N GLY A 63 17.80 -2.16 -8.29
CA GLY A 63 17.83 -3.37 -9.12
C GLY A 63 16.46 -4.04 -9.22
N ASP A 64 16.06 -4.76 -8.18
CA ASP A 64 14.83 -5.58 -8.18
C ASP A 64 13.65 -4.97 -7.42
N ARG A 65 13.82 -3.78 -6.83
CA ARG A 65 12.78 -3.02 -6.13
C ARG A 65 12.19 -3.75 -4.94
N ARG A 66 12.85 -4.81 -4.45
CA ARG A 66 12.35 -5.61 -3.34
C ARG A 66 12.34 -4.80 -2.04
N VAL A 67 11.22 -4.80 -1.33
CA VAL A 67 11.14 -4.27 0.04
C VAL A 67 11.90 -5.21 0.98
N THR A 68 12.82 -4.66 1.76
CA THR A 68 13.75 -5.42 2.61
C THR A 68 13.63 -5.11 4.10
N THR A 69 12.82 -4.12 4.46
CA THR A 69 12.62 -3.65 5.85
C THR A 69 11.16 -3.78 6.28
N GLY A 70 10.95 -4.00 7.57
CA GLY A 70 9.63 -4.03 8.21
C GLY A 70 8.79 -5.29 7.97
N PRO A 71 7.59 -5.36 8.56
CA PRO A 71 6.82 -6.61 8.68
C PRO A 71 6.36 -7.18 7.34
N PHE A 72 6.29 -6.37 6.29
CA PHE A 72 5.88 -6.81 4.94
C PHE A 72 7.07 -7.18 4.03
N ALA A 73 8.31 -7.12 4.52
CA ALA A 73 9.45 -7.65 3.80
C ALA A 73 9.39 -9.18 3.79
N TYR A 74 9.58 -9.80 2.63
CA TYR A 74 9.51 -11.26 2.47
C TYR A 74 10.41 -12.02 3.45
N ALA A 75 11.61 -11.49 3.71
CA ALA A 75 12.57 -12.12 4.62
C ALA A 75 12.22 -11.98 6.11
N ALA A 76 11.42 -10.98 6.49
CA ALA A 76 11.11 -10.67 7.88
C ALA A 76 9.74 -11.23 8.32
N GLY A 77 8.71 -11.11 7.47
CA GLY A 77 7.33 -11.48 7.82
C GLY A 77 6.77 -12.66 7.03
N ASN A 78 7.57 -13.30 6.16
CA ASN A 78 7.09 -14.32 5.21
C ASN A 78 5.89 -13.82 4.39
N TRP A 79 5.82 -12.52 4.11
CA TRP A 79 4.75 -11.90 3.36
C TRP A 79 4.91 -12.22 1.86
N SER A 80 4.34 -13.36 1.44
CA SER A 80 4.38 -13.81 0.05
C SER A 80 3.31 -13.15 -0.80
N VAL A 81 3.71 -12.52 -1.90
CA VAL A 81 2.77 -12.02 -2.91
C VAL A 81 2.41 -13.18 -3.84
N GLY A 82 1.30 -13.88 -3.56
CA GLY A 82 0.90 -15.10 -4.28
C GLY A 82 -0.06 -14.88 -5.45
N ARG A 83 -0.64 -13.68 -5.59
CA ARG A 83 -1.55 -13.29 -6.68
C ARG A 83 -0.97 -12.04 -7.34
N GLY A 84 -0.27 -12.23 -8.45
CA GLY A 84 0.37 -11.16 -9.21
C GLY A 84 0.23 -11.37 -10.71
N VAL A 85 0.54 -10.33 -11.47
CA VAL A 85 0.72 -10.40 -12.94
C VAL A 85 2.16 -10.83 -13.28
N THR A 86 3.06 -10.68 -12.32
CA THR A 86 4.49 -10.99 -12.46
C THR A 86 4.87 -12.20 -11.61
N ASP A 87 6.03 -12.79 -11.89
CA ASP A 87 6.51 -14.00 -11.23
C ASP A 87 7.13 -13.73 -9.85
N GLU A 88 7.34 -12.46 -9.47
CA GLU A 88 7.91 -12.16 -8.15
C GLU A 88 6.92 -12.48 -7.01
N HIS A 89 7.45 -13.11 -5.97
CA HIS A 89 6.67 -13.53 -4.78
C HIS A 89 6.90 -12.63 -3.57
N TYR A 90 7.49 -11.45 -3.77
CA TYR A 90 7.83 -10.49 -2.71
C TYR A 90 7.26 -9.11 -3.02
N LEU A 91 7.03 -8.30 -1.97
CA LEU A 91 6.58 -6.92 -2.12
C LEU A 91 7.68 -6.06 -2.79
N THR A 92 7.29 -5.25 -3.77
CA THR A 92 8.17 -4.28 -4.43
C THR A 92 7.69 -2.85 -4.28
N ARG A 93 8.60 -1.89 -4.12
CA ARG A 93 8.31 -0.44 -4.10
C ARG A 93 9.39 0.34 -4.85
N ASN A 94 9.02 1.50 -5.40
CA ASN A 94 9.96 2.43 -6.02
C ASN A 94 9.45 3.87 -5.90
N PHE A 95 9.58 4.46 -4.71
CA PHE A 95 9.08 5.80 -4.40
C PHE A 95 9.62 6.86 -5.34
N GLY A 96 8.75 7.81 -5.71
CA GLY A 96 9.13 8.99 -6.47
C GLY A 96 9.75 8.68 -7.83
N ARG A 97 9.57 7.46 -8.38
CA ARG A 97 10.06 7.12 -9.73
C ARG A 97 9.55 8.21 -10.68
N PRO A 98 10.42 9.06 -11.23
CA PRO A 98 9.98 10.06 -12.18
C PRO A 98 9.46 9.28 -13.38
N GLY A 99 8.16 9.38 -13.64
CA GLY A 99 7.69 9.26 -15.02
C GLY A 99 8.26 10.42 -15.83
N SER A 100 8.11 10.39 -17.15
CA SER A 100 8.40 11.54 -18.01
C SER A 100 7.66 12.82 -17.56
N ASP A 101 6.57 12.66 -16.81
CA ASP A 101 5.68 13.73 -16.37
C ASP A 101 5.31 13.56 -14.89
N PRO A 102 6.08 14.12 -13.94
CA PRO A 102 5.70 14.09 -12.53
C PRO A 102 4.41 14.90 -12.32
N VAL A 103 3.40 14.28 -11.71
CA VAL A 103 2.18 14.97 -11.29
C VAL A 103 2.53 15.83 -10.06
N SER A 104 2.48 17.16 -10.21
CA SER A 104 2.54 18.07 -9.07
C SER A 104 1.27 17.93 -8.24
N LEU A 105 1.42 17.63 -6.95
CA LEU A 105 0.30 17.61 -6.02
C LEU A 105 -0.12 19.06 -5.68
N PRO A 106 -1.42 19.33 -5.47
CA PRO A 106 -1.86 20.63 -4.96
C PRO A 106 -1.19 20.91 -3.61
N THR A 107 -0.65 22.11 -3.45
CA THR A 107 -0.18 22.67 -2.16
C THR A 107 -1.32 23.32 -1.40
#